data_AF-A0A383B024-F1
#
_entry.id   AF-A0A383B024-F1
#
_cell.length_a   1.000
_cell.length_b   1.000
_cell.length_c   1.000
_cell.angle_alpha   90.00
_cell.angle_beta   90.00
_cell.angle_gamma   90.00
#
_symmetry.space_group_name_H-M   'P 1'
#
loop_
_entity.id
_entity.type
_entity.pdbx_description
1 polymer ?
#
loop_
_entity_poly.entity_id
_entity_poly.type
_entity_poly.pdbx_seq_one_letter_code
_entity_poly.pdbx_strand_id
1 'polypeptide(L)'
;MQETSNVNKQNWATKLMAIVVVVSMVASTLVLFAPSASARTGSDTYGYTFKDSNEASGGPTYSWIEIVPALGGDGTLLISSSTDGGQAAKDIGFTFEFYEKEFTTWGNGGDNGYINLGMNGVSNLWTPYRIPYANLGNAIIPGWFDGGFCRASNPNAGVYYDTIGTAPNRQLIVQYQDQGAWYPSVYQCPGAAAA
;
A
#
# COMPACT_ATOMS: atom_id res chain seq x y z
N MET A 1 -69.07 44.65 1.60
CA MET A 1 -68.24 44.59 0.38
C MET A 1 -67.03 43.74 0.74
N GLN A 2 -66.97 42.51 0.23
CA GLN A 2 -65.93 41.54 0.60
C GLN A 2 -64.87 41.59 -0.49
N GLU A 3 -63.70 42.17 -0.21
CA GLU A 3 -62.56 42.09 -1.11
C GLU A 3 -61.81 40.78 -0.83
N THR A 4 -61.89 39.84 -1.77
CA THR A 4 -61.06 38.65 -1.79
C THR A 4 -59.66 39.02 -2.27
N SER A 5 -58.68 39.08 -1.35
CA SER A 5 -57.28 39.21 -1.74
C SER A 5 -56.74 37.83 -2.14
N ASN A 6 -56.62 37.61 -3.45
CA ASN A 6 -55.91 36.47 -4.05
C ASN A 6 -54.40 36.65 -3.88
N VAL A 7 -53.94 36.76 -2.64
CA VAL A 7 -52.51 36.93 -2.34
C VAL A 7 -51.89 35.54 -2.16
N ASN A 8 -51.36 35.05 -3.29
CA ASN A 8 -49.98 34.60 -3.34
C ASN A 8 -49.63 33.17 -2.90
N LYS A 9 -50.43 32.18 -3.33
CA LYS A 9 -50.02 30.76 -3.26
C LYS A 9 -48.84 30.40 -4.19
N GLN A 10 -48.52 31.22 -5.20
CA GLN A 10 -47.41 30.93 -6.12
C GLN A 10 -46.05 31.36 -5.56
N ASN A 11 -45.94 32.43 -4.76
CA ASN A 11 -44.61 32.86 -4.27
C ASN A 11 -44.05 31.98 -3.16
N TRP A 12 -44.86 31.28 -2.37
CA TRP A 12 -44.31 30.42 -1.31
C TRP A 12 -43.66 29.16 -1.89
N ALA A 13 -44.25 28.55 -2.92
CA ALA A 13 -43.70 27.39 -3.58
C ALA A 13 -42.40 27.73 -4.30
N THR A 14 -42.35 28.86 -5.02
CA THR A 14 -41.13 29.33 -5.69
C THR A 14 -40.02 29.70 -4.70
N LYS A 15 -40.36 30.35 -3.57
CA LYS A 15 -39.38 30.66 -2.51
C LYS A 15 -38.85 29.40 -1.82
N LEU A 16 -39.71 28.42 -1.54
CA LEU A 16 -39.31 27.14 -0.96
C LEU A 16 -38.39 26.38 -1.92
N MET A 17 -38.76 26.30 -3.21
CA MET A 17 -37.94 25.63 -4.23
C MET A 17 -36.59 26.32 -4.41
N ALA A 18 -36.53 27.65 -4.38
CA ALA A 18 -35.26 28.37 -4.43
C ALA A 18 -34.35 28.07 -3.22
N ILE A 19 -34.92 27.99 -2.01
CA ILE A 19 -34.19 27.62 -0.80
C ILE A 19 -33.70 26.17 -0.89
N VAL A 20 -34.56 25.24 -1.31
CA VAL A 20 -34.19 23.82 -1.47
C VAL A 20 -33.08 23.65 -2.51
N VAL A 21 -33.15 24.34 -3.65
CA VAL A 21 -32.11 24.28 -4.69
C VAL A 21 -30.79 24.85 -4.15
N VAL A 22 -30.81 25.98 -3.46
CA VAL A 22 -29.60 26.58 -2.86
C VAL A 22 -29.00 25.65 -1.81
N VAL A 23 -29.79 25.11 -0.88
CA VAL A 23 -29.32 24.16 0.13
C VAL A 23 -28.77 22.88 -0.51
N SER A 24 -29.41 22.37 -1.55
CA SER A 24 -28.95 21.18 -2.29
C SER A 24 -27.64 21.45 -3.03
N MET A 25 -27.49 22.61 -3.67
CA MET A 25 -26.26 22.97 -4.38
C MET A 25 -25.11 23.23 -3.42
N VAL A 26 -25.35 23.87 -2.27
CA VAL A 26 -24.34 24.09 -1.21
C VAL A 26 -23.91 22.78 -0.56
N ALA A 27 -24.85 21.87 -0.27
CA ALA A 27 -24.52 20.54 0.23
C ALA A 27 -23.74 19.71 -0.80
N SER A 28 -24.09 19.81 -2.09
CA SER A 28 -23.41 19.11 -3.18
C SER A 28 -22.00 19.65 -3.45
N THR A 29 -21.77 20.96 -3.30
CA THR A 29 -20.42 21.54 -3.43
C THR A 29 -19.55 21.22 -2.22
N LEU A 30 -20.09 21.14 -1.00
CA LEU A 30 -19.35 20.71 0.20
C LEU A 30 -18.82 19.27 0.08
N VAL A 31 -19.54 18.37 -0.60
CA VAL A 31 -19.09 16.98 -0.86
C VAL A 31 -17.94 16.94 -1.88
N LEU A 32 -17.84 17.92 -2.79
CA LEU A 32 -16.79 17.98 -3.81
C LEU A 32 -15.46 18.56 -3.30
N PHE A 33 -15.43 19.17 -2.11
CA PHE A 33 -14.22 19.76 -1.50
C PHE A 33 -13.68 18.98 -0.29
N ALA A 34 -14.01 17.70 -0.15
CA ALA A 34 -13.32 16.79 0.77
C ALA A 34 -12.36 15.85 0.03
N PRO A 35 -11.25 16.34 -0.56
CA PRO A 35 -10.24 15.48 -1.18
C PRO A 35 -9.56 14.53 -0.17
N SER A 36 -9.80 14.71 1.13
CA SER A 36 -9.27 13.86 2.21
C SER A 36 -10.13 12.62 2.53
N ALA A 37 -11.28 12.42 1.87
CA ALA A 37 -12.23 11.35 2.22
C ALA A 37 -11.90 9.95 1.66
N SER A 38 -10.68 9.71 1.17
CA SER A 38 -10.23 8.36 0.77
C SER A 38 -9.12 7.79 1.65
N ALA A 39 -8.73 8.49 2.72
CA ALA A 39 -7.81 7.93 3.69
C ALA A 39 -8.50 6.76 4.42
N ARG A 40 -7.93 5.56 4.32
CA ARG A 40 -8.53 4.33 4.88
C ARG A 40 -7.91 4.08 6.25
N THR A 41 -8.65 4.44 7.27
CA THR A 41 -8.36 4.13 8.68
C THR A 41 -9.38 3.14 9.25
N GLY A 42 -8.93 2.17 10.04
CA GLY A 42 -9.80 1.23 10.74
C GLY A 42 -9.02 0.18 11.54
N SER A 43 -9.77 -0.71 12.18
CA SER A 43 -9.23 -1.84 12.94
C SER A 43 -10.07 -3.09 12.72
N ASP A 44 -9.48 -4.25 12.98
CA ASP A 44 -10.20 -5.52 12.99
C ASP A 44 -10.38 -6.08 14.41
N THR A 45 -10.98 -7.27 14.50
CA THR A 45 -11.22 -7.99 15.76
C THR A 45 -9.97 -8.65 16.33
N TYR A 46 -8.89 -8.75 15.55
CA TYR A 46 -7.61 -9.32 15.96
C TYR A 46 -6.65 -8.26 16.55
N GLY A 47 -7.07 -6.98 16.55
CA GLY A 47 -6.30 -5.88 17.11
C GLY A 47 -5.36 -5.20 16.10
N TYR A 48 -5.40 -5.58 14.81
CA TYR A 48 -4.65 -4.86 13.78
C TYR A 48 -5.38 -3.58 13.42
N THR A 49 -4.59 -2.54 13.16
CA THR A 49 -5.08 -1.26 12.64
C THR A 49 -4.48 -1.01 11.26
N PHE A 50 -5.27 -0.48 10.35
CA PHE A 50 -4.80 0.02 9.06
C PHE A 50 -5.01 1.53 9.06
N LYS A 51 -3.97 2.26 8.66
CA LYS A 51 -3.95 3.71 8.51
C LYS A 51 -2.98 4.05 7.40
N ASP A 52 -3.33 5.00 6.54
CA ASP A 52 -2.35 5.55 5.60
C ASP A 52 -1.55 6.72 6.22
N SER A 53 -0.49 7.10 5.53
CA SER A 53 0.42 8.18 5.94
C SER A 53 -0.20 9.58 5.84
N ASN A 54 -1.34 9.73 5.16
CA ASN A 54 -2.01 11.02 4.96
C ASN A 54 -3.03 11.30 6.07
N GLU A 55 -3.25 10.35 6.98
CA GLU A 55 -4.08 10.54 8.17
C GLU A 55 -3.55 11.68 9.05
N ALA A 56 -4.43 12.64 9.39
CA ALA A 56 -4.06 13.86 10.10
C ALA A 56 -3.44 13.63 11.49
N SER A 57 -3.66 12.45 12.09
CA SER A 57 -3.02 12.07 13.35
C SER A 57 -2.77 10.57 13.43
N GLY A 58 -1.55 10.20 13.81
CA GLY A 58 -1.17 8.81 14.09
C GLY A 58 -1.16 7.87 12.89
N GLY A 59 -1.02 8.40 11.67
CA GLY A 59 -0.58 7.64 10.50
C GLY A 59 0.91 7.30 10.61
N PRO A 60 1.39 6.25 9.92
CA PRO A 60 2.80 5.89 9.93
C PRO A 60 3.65 7.04 9.37
N THR A 61 4.65 7.47 10.13
CA THR A 61 5.70 8.36 9.62
C THR A 61 6.70 7.53 8.83
N TYR A 62 6.94 7.90 7.58
CA TYR A 62 7.99 7.27 6.78
C TYR A 62 9.35 7.45 7.47
N SER A 63 10.01 6.33 7.77
CA SER A 63 11.36 6.29 8.33
C SER A 63 12.15 5.22 7.58
N TRP A 64 12.96 5.67 6.63
CA TRP A 64 13.78 4.79 5.81
C TRP A 64 14.87 4.12 6.65
N ILE A 65 15.00 2.80 6.52
CA ILE A 65 16.10 2.02 7.07
C ILE A 65 16.86 1.45 5.88
N GLU A 66 18.02 2.04 5.57
CA GLU A 66 18.85 1.57 4.48
C GLU A 66 19.53 0.25 4.86
N ILE A 67 19.33 -0.79 4.06
CA ILE A 67 19.96 -2.10 4.27
C ILE A 67 20.82 -2.55 3.09
N VAL A 68 20.94 -1.77 2.01
CA VAL A 68 21.81 -2.11 0.88
C VAL A 68 23.27 -1.84 1.24
N PRO A 69 24.18 -2.85 1.19
CA PRO A 69 25.58 -2.66 1.58
C PRO A 69 26.32 -1.58 0.80
N ALA A 70 26.06 -1.47 -0.49
CA ALA A 70 26.65 -0.43 -1.33
C ALA A 70 26.22 1.00 -0.97
N LEU A 71 25.12 1.14 -0.21
CA LEU A 71 24.57 2.41 0.27
C LEU A 71 24.79 2.63 1.77
N GLY A 72 25.59 1.78 2.42
CA GLY A 72 25.96 1.90 3.84
C GLY A 72 25.08 1.13 4.82
N GLY A 73 24.20 0.24 4.33
CA GLY A 73 23.47 -0.70 5.18
C GLY A 73 24.24 -2.01 5.43
N ASP A 74 23.67 -2.89 6.26
CA ASP A 74 24.28 -4.18 6.65
C ASP A 74 23.51 -5.40 6.10
N GLY A 75 22.55 -5.19 5.22
CA GLY A 75 21.66 -6.24 4.72
C GLY A 75 22.32 -7.21 3.74
N THR A 76 21.61 -8.30 3.48
CA THR A 76 22.04 -9.37 2.58
C THR A 76 21.26 -9.30 1.27
N LEU A 77 21.98 -9.37 0.14
CA LEU A 77 21.37 -9.51 -1.18
C LEU A 77 20.69 -10.89 -1.29
N LEU A 78 19.38 -10.90 -1.51
CA LEU A 78 18.59 -12.10 -1.76
C LEU A 78 18.58 -12.47 -3.24
N ILE A 79 18.13 -11.53 -4.08
CA ILE A 79 18.05 -11.69 -5.53
C ILE A 79 18.36 -10.39 -6.24
N SER A 80 18.89 -10.50 -7.46
CA SER A 80 19.23 -9.36 -8.32
C SER A 80 18.89 -9.61 -9.78
N SER A 81 18.04 -10.60 -10.05
CA SER A 81 17.61 -10.97 -11.40
C SER A 81 16.09 -10.97 -11.49
N SER A 82 15.56 -10.37 -12.54
CA SER A 82 14.13 -10.40 -12.86
C SER A 82 13.77 -11.75 -13.48
N THR A 83 13.02 -12.59 -12.76
CA THR A 83 12.81 -14.00 -13.17
C THR A 83 11.44 -14.56 -12.85
N ASP A 84 10.58 -13.81 -12.16
CA ASP A 84 9.33 -14.30 -11.56
C ASP A 84 9.51 -15.48 -10.59
N GLY A 85 10.76 -15.80 -10.27
CA GLY A 85 11.15 -16.94 -9.48
C GLY A 85 10.96 -16.68 -8.00
N GLY A 86 10.05 -17.42 -7.39
CA GLY A 86 9.90 -17.45 -5.94
C GLY A 86 11.15 -18.00 -5.26
N GLN A 87 11.48 -17.44 -4.10
CA GLN A 87 12.69 -17.78 -3.36
C GLN A 87 12.40 -18.79 -2.25
N ALA A 88 13.37 -19.64 -1.96
CA ALA A 88 13.29 -20.53 -0.80
C ALA A 88 13.13 -19.72 0.50
N ALA A 89 12.38 -20.28 1.44
CA ALA A 89 12.12 -19.63 2.71
C ALA A 89 13.42 -19.31 3.47
N LYS A 90 13.42 -18.17 4.16
CA LYS A 90 14.48 -17.65 5.01
C LYS A 90 13.94 -17.47 6.43
N ASP A 91 14.84 -17.55 7.40
CA ASP A 91 14.47 -17.27 8.79
C ASP A 91 14.13 -15.79 8.96
N ILE A 92 13.07 -15.51 9.74
CA ILE A 92 12.72 -14.17 10.21
C ILE A 92 13.67 -13.72 11.35
N GLY A 93 14.32 -14.66 12.03
CA GLY A 93 15.20 -14.40 13.19
C GLY A 93 14.43 -14.17 14.51
N PHE A 94 13.10 -14.21 14.47
CA PHE A 94 12.21 -14.20 15.63
C PHE A 94 10.85 -14.80 15.26
N THR A 95 10.05 -15.14 16.27
CA THR A 95 8.64 -15.53 16.07
C THR A 95 7.81 -14.28 15.81
N PHE A 96 7.26 -14.17 14.61
CA PHE A 96 6.35 -13.11 14.22
C PHE A 96 4.91 -13.60 14.31
N GLU A 97 4.08 -12.92 15.09
CA GLU A 97 2.66 -13.23 15.22
C GLU A 97 1.83 -12.37 14.26
N PHE A 98 1.08 -13.03 13.37
CA PHE A 98 0.19 -12.39 12.41
C PHE A 98 -1.18 -13.06 12.43
N TYR A 99 -2.20 -12.33 12.89
CA TYR A 99 -3.57 -12.84 13.09
C TYR A 99 -3.59 -14.14 13.92
N GLU A 100 -3.00 -14.10 15.12
CA GLU A 100 -2.90 -15.22 16.07
C GLU A 100 -2.14 -16.46 15.54
N LYS A 101 -1.41 -16.30 14.42
CA LYS A 101 -0.54 -17.35 13.87
C LYS A 101 0.91 -16.95 14.00
N GLU A 102 1.71 -17.89 14.47
CA GLU A 102 3.15 -17.73 14.60
C GLU A 102 3.87 -18.12 13.30
N PHE A 103 4.80 -17.29 12.88
CA PHE A 103 5.67 -17.52 11.73
C PHE A 103 7.12 -17.30 12.12
N THR A 104 8.02 -18.19 11.70
CA THR A 104 9.46 -18.07 11.92
C THR A 104 10.24 -17.92 10.63
N THR A 105 9.59 -18.09 9.47
CA THR A 105 10.19 -18.02 8.15
C THR A 105 9.37 -17.18 7.18
N TRP A 106 10.00 -16.69 6.13
CA TRP A 106 9.38 -15.94 5.04
C TRP A 106 10.02 -16.29 3.70
N GLY A 107 9.29 -16.14 2.59
CA GLY A 107 9.80 -16.34 1.23
C GLY A 107 9.46 -15.16 0.34
N ASN A 108 10.35 -14.78 -0.58
CA ASN A 108 10.14 -13.68 -1.52
C ASN A 108 9.53 -14.18 -2.83
N GLY A 109 8.52 -13.49 -3.36
CA GLY A 109 7.84 -13.79 -4.64
C GLY A 109 8.61 -13.43 -5.90
N GLY A 110 9.94 -13.36 -5.81
CA GLY A 110 10.79 -12.80 -6.85
C GLY A 110 10.68 -11.28 -6.93
N ASP A 111 10.69 -10.80 -8.15
CA ASP A 111 10.58 -9.40 -8.55
C ASP A 111 9.13 -8.88 -8.61
N ASN A 112 8.16 -9.62 -8.05
CA ASN A 112 6.73 -9.26 -8.09
C ASN A 112 6.18 -8.58 -6.82
N GLY A 113 7.08 -8.18 -5.91
CA GLY A 113 6.80 -7.24 -4.82
C GLY A 113 5.88 -7.75 -3.70
N TYR A 114 5.98 -9.03 -3.36
CA TYR A 114 5.35 -9.63 -2.18
C TYR A 114 6.27 -10.64 -1.47
N ILE A 115 5.95 -10.92 -0.21
CA ILE A 115 6.56 -12.00 0.56
C ILE A 115 5.49 -12.91 1.16
N ASN A 116 5.77 -14.19 1.32
CA ASN A 116 4.91 -15.21 1.92
C ASN A 116 5.44 -15.59 3.30
N LEU A 117 4.56 -15.70 4.31
CA LEU A 117 4.91 -16.10 5.66
C LEU A 117 4.78 -17.62 5.84
N GLY A 118 5.81 -18.25 6.42
CA GLY A 118 5.81 -19.69 6.74
C GLY A 118 6.02 -20.62 5.55
N MET A 119 6.37 -20.10 4.37
CA MET A 119 6.57 -20.90 3.16
C MET A 119 7.55 -20.27 2.18
N ASN A 120 7.94 -21.02 1.15
CA ASN A 120 8.69 -20.48 0.00
C ASN A 120 7.85 -19.42 -0.72
N GLY A 121 8.55 -18.51 -1.38
CA GLY A 121 7.94 -17.55 -2.28
C GLY A 121 7.16 -18.26 -3.38
N VAL A 122 5.96 -17.78 -3.66
CA VAL A 122 5.20 -18.25 -4.82
C VAL A 122 5.84 -17.65 -6.08
N SER A 123 5.94 -18.43 -7.15
CA SER A 123 6.50 -17.97 -8.43
C SER A 123 5.38 -17.55 -9.38
N ASN A 124 5.70 -16.73 -10.39
CA ASN A 124 4.82 -16.46 -11.53
C ASN A 124 3.47 -15.82 -11.18
N LEU A 125 3.37 -15.12 -10.05
CA LEU A 125 2.22 -14.29 -9.71
C LEU A 125 2.56 -12.81 -9.92
N TRP A 126 2.81 -12.41 -11.16
CA TRP A 126 3.02 -11.01 -11.54
C TRP A 126 1.71 -10.22 -11.66
N THR A 127 0.59 -10.90 -11.91
CA THR A 127 -0.72 -10.24 -12.05
C THR A 127 -1.41 -10.13 -10.68
N PRO A 128 -1.80 -8.92 -10.24
CA PRO A 128 -2.51 -8.75 -8.98
C PRO A 128 -3.92 -9.31 -9.05
N TYR A 129 -4.33 -10.05 -8.02
CA TYR A 129 -5.69 -10.56 -7.86
C TYR A 129 -6.44 -9.82 -6.76
N ARG A 130 -7.78 -9.95 -6.76
CA ARG A 130 -8.59 -9.47 -5.63
C ARG A 130 -8.19 -10.22 -4.37
N ILE A 131 -7.92 -9.46 -3.31
CA ILE A 131 -7.67 -10.02 -1.99
C ILE A 131 -9.01 -10.26 -1.25
N PRO A 132 -9.15 -11.36 -0.50
CA PRO A 132 -8.14 -12.41 -0.27
C PRO A 132 -7.95 -13.34 -1.50
N TYR A 133 -6.72 -13.78 -1.74
CA TYR A 133 -6.37 -14.70 -2.82
C TYR A 133 -5.60 -15.91 -2.27
N ALA A 134 -6.24 -17.08 -2.28
CA ALA A 134 -5.73 -18.27 -1.60
C ALA A 134 -4.36 -18.75 -2.12
N ASN A 135 -4.07 -18.60 -3.42
CA ASN A 135 -2.81 -19.08 -3.99
C ASN A 135 -1.59 -18.23 -3.56
N LEU A 136 -1.79 -17.06 -2.96
CA LEU A 136 -0.72 -16.26 -2.37
C LEU A 136 -0.51 -16.60 -0.88
N GLY A 137 -1.39 -17.40 -0.26
CA GLY A 137 -1.28 -17.77 1.15
C GLY A 137 -1.30 -16.55 2.09
N ASN A 138 -0.58 -16.64 3.21
CA ASN A 138 -0.37 -15.50 4.11
C ASN A 138 0.76 -14.65 3.54
N ALA A 139 0.47 -13.43 3.09
CA ALA A 139 1.45 -12.60 2.41
C ALA A 139 1.42 -11.14 2.87
N ILE A 140 2.59 -10.52 2.82
CA ILE A 140 2.77 -9.07 2.96
C ILE A 140 3.08 -8.53 1.55
N ILE A 141 2.31 -7.53 1.13
CA ILE A 141 2.24 -7.09 -0.26
C ILE A 141 2.51 -5.57 -0.33
N PRO A 142 3.78 -5.14 -0.30
CA PRO A 142 4.12 -3.72 -0.46
C PRO A 142 3.83 -3.19 -1.88
N GLY A 143 3.86 -4.06 -2.89
CA GLY A 143 3.49 -3.70 -4.26
C GLY A 143 3.36 -4.95 -5.12
N TRP A 144 2.15 -5.46 -5.31
CA TRP A 144 1.92 -6.59 -6.21
C TRP A 144 1.81 -6.07 -7.64
N PHE A 145 2.76 -6.41 -8.49
CA PHE A 145 2.75 -6.10 -9.91
C PHE A 145 3.79 -6.96 -10.63
N ASP A 146 3.75 -6.95 -11.96
CA ASP A 146 4.76 -7.54 -12.82
C ASP A 146 5.99 -6.66 -12.77
N GLY A 147 7.06 -7.11 -12.09
CA GLY A 147 8.18 -6.26 -11.75
C GLY A 147 9.50 -6.67 -12.38
N GLY A 148 10.53 -5.87 -12.14
CA GLY A 148 11.89 -6.15 -12.56
C GLY A 148 12.91 -5.21 -11.92
N PHE A 149 14.17 -5.64 -11.82
CA PHE A 149 15.26 -4.84 -11.24
C PHE A 149 16.04 -4.07 -12.29
N CYS A 150 16.28 -2.79 -12.05
CA CYS A 150 16.97 -1.88 -12.96
C CYS A 150 18.48 -2.07 -13.04
N ARG A 151 18.93 -3.32 -13.16
CA ARG A 151 20.33 -3.72 -12.99
C ARG A 151 21.28 -3.18 -14.04
N ALA A 152 20.79 -2.93 -15.26
CA ALA A 152 21.58 -2.30 -16.32
C ALA A 152 21.98 -0.86 -15.97
N SER A 153 21.15 -0.16 -15.19
CA SER A 153 21.37 1.24 -14.78
C SER A 153 21.89 1.36 -13.36
N ASN A 154 21.55 0.42 -12.48
CA ASN A 154 22.02 0.37 -11.10
C ASN A 154 22.46 -1.06 -10.73
N PRO A 155 23.76 -1.34 -10.52
CA PRO A 155 24.24 -2.67 -10.16
C PRO A 155 23.71 -3.17 -8.80
N ASN A 156 23.18 -2.28 -7.96
CA ASN A 156 22.63 -2.57 -6.64
C ASN A 156 21.10 -2.84 -6.68
N ALA A 157 20.47 -2.88 -7.86
CA ALA A 157 19.06 -3.21 -7.97
C ALA A 157 18.81 -4.69 -7.59
N GLY A 158 17.80 -4.95 -6.78
CA GLY A 158 17.52 -6.28 -6.25
C GLY A 158 16.66 -6.27 -4.99
N VAL A 159 16.49 -7.44 -4.38
CA VAL A 159 15.87 -7.59 -3.06
C VAL A 159 16.96 -7.82 -2.04
N TYR A 160 16.91 -7.04 -0.97
CA TYR A 160 17.77 -7.16 0.19
C TYR A 160 16.93 -7.48 1.41
N TYR A 161 17.53 -8.12 2.41
CA TYR A 161 16.88 -8.35 3.68
C TYR A 161 17.87 -8.24 4.84
N ASP A 162 17.35 -7.85 6.00
CA ASP A 162 18.09 -7.86 7.25
C ASP A 162 17.16 -8.08 8.44
N THR A 163 17.68 -8.66 9.52
CA THR A 163 16.97 -8.75 10.80
C THR A 163 17.71 -7.92 11.84
N ILE A 164 17.08 -6.83 12.26
CA ILE A 164 17.70 -5.83 13.14
C ILE A 164 17.05 -5.80 14.52
N GLY A 165 17.73 -5.13 15.45
CA GLY A 165 17.26 -4.92 16.81
C GLY A 165 17.55 -6.11 17.73
N THR A 166 17.03 -6.04 18.95
CA THR A 166 17.21 -7.08 19.98
C THR A 166 15.88 -7.34 20.67
N ALA A 167 15.69 -8.53 21.22
CA ALA A 167 14.42 -8.87 21.88
C ALA A 167 14.10 -7.86 23.01
N PRO A 168 12.84 -7.39 23.13
CA PRO A 168 11.66 -7.78 22.33
C PRO A 168 11.47 -6.98 21.02
N ASN A 169 12.27 -5.94 20.77
CA ASN A 169 12.11 -5.00 19.65
C ASN A 169 12.97 -5.41 18.44
N ARG A 170 12.55 -6.46 17.73
CA ARG A 170 13.20 -6.93 16.50
C ARG A 170 12.36 -6.59 15.28
N GLN A 171 13.03 -6.39 14.14
CA GLN A 171 12.39 -6.12 12.87
C GLN A 171 13.05 -6.96 11.77
N LEU A 172 12.24 -7.54 10.89
CA LEU A 172 12.70 -8.02 9.60
C LEU A 172 12.45 -6.90 8.58
N ILE A 173 13.51 -6.43 7.93
CA ILE A 173 13.45 -5.47 6.84
C ILE A 173 13.63 -6.22 5.54
N VAL A 174 12.73 -6.00 4.57
CA VAL A 174 12.85 -6.49 3.20
C VAL A 174 12.75 -5.30 2.28
N GLN A 175 13.83 -4.99 1.55
CA GLN A 175 13.95 -3.83 0.69
C GLN A 175 13.99 -4.28 -0.77
N TYR A 176 13.08 -3.74 -1.57
CA TYR A 176 13.13 -3.85 -3.03
C TYR A 176 13.83 -2.61 -3.58
N GLN A 177 15.11 -2.73 -3.93
CA GLN A 177 15.93 -1.64 -4.45
C GLN A 177 15.77 -1.53 -5.97
N ASP A 178 15.39 -0.33 -6.44
CA ASP A 178 15.22 0.00 -7.86
C ASP A 178 14.43 -1.05 -8.64
N GLN A 179 13.30 -1.45 -8.05
CA GLN A 179 12.28 -2.28 -8.69
C GLN A 179 11.34 -1.37 -9.50
N GLY A 180 11.15 -1.69 -10.79
CA GLY A 180 10.19 -1.03 -11.66
C GLY A 180 9.12 -2.01 -12.13
N ALA A 181 8.00 -1.49 -12.65
CA ALA A 181 7.02 -2.32 -13.33
C ALA A 181 7.58 -2.77 -14.70
N TRP A 182 7.45 -4.06 -14.97
CA TRP A 182 7.79 -4.67 -16.25
C TRP A 182 6.68 -4.39 -17.26
N TYR A 183 7.02 -3.65 -18.33
CA TYR A 183 6.16 -3.51 -19.52
C TYR A 183 6.99 -3.80 -20.78
N PRO A 184 6.46 -4.55 -21.77
CA PRO A 184 7.20 -4.91 -22.98
C PRO A 184 7.65 -3.73 -23.88
N SER A 185 7.18 -2.51 -23.62
CA SER A 185 7.51 -1.30 -24.40
C SER A 185 8.16 -0.18 -23.61
N VAL A 186 8.18 -0.22 -22.27
CA VAL A 186 8.88 0.76 -21.44
C VAL A 186 9.34 0.09 -20.14
N TYR A 187 10.60 -0.31 -20.09
CA TYR A 187 11.24 -0.61 -18.82
C TYR A 187 11.52 0.72 -18.12
N GLN A 188 10.57 1.20 -17.32
CA GLN A 188 10.73 2.46 -16.59
C GLN A 188 11.55 2.22 -15.33
N CYS A 189 12.86 2.23 -15.49
CA CYS A 189 13.72 2.51 -14.35
C CYS A 189 13.44 3.92 -13.87
N PRO A 190 13.27 4.14 -12.55
CA PRO A 190 13.30 5.49 -12.03
C PRO A 190 14.54 6.17 -12.59
N GLY A 191 14.37 7.27 -13.33
CA GLY A 191 15.49 8.16 -13.60
C GLY A 191 16.07 8.61 -12.26
N ALA A 192 17.30 9.14 -12.26
CA ALA A 192 18.05 9.55 -11.06
C ALA A 192 17.42 10.70 -10.24
N ALA A 193 16.11 10.71 -10.02
CA ALA A 193 15.36 11.70 -9.27
C ALA A 193 14.18 11.04 -8.54
N ALA A 194 14.48 10.41 -7.41
CA ALA A 194 13.60 10.27 -6.25
C ALA A 194 14.44 9.79 -5.06
N ALA A 195 15.36 10.64 -4.62
CA ALA A 195 15.99 10.57 -3.29
C ALA A 195 15.44 11.72 -2.45
#